data_AF-A0AA38HXU0-F1
#
_entry.id   AF-A0AA38HXU0-F1
#
_cell.length_a   1.000
_cell.length_b   1.000
_cell.length_c   1.000
_cell.angle_alpha   90.00
_cell.angle_beta   90.00
_cell.angle_gamma   90.00
#
_symmetry.space_group_name_H-M   'P 1'
#
loop_
_entity.id
_entity.type
_entity.pdbx_description
1 polymer ?
#
loop_
_entity_poly.entity_id
_entity_poly.type
_entity_poly.pdbx_seq_one_letter_code
_entity_poly.pdbx_strand_id
1 'polypeptide(L)'
;MRTKKTLLCIKNETTVDIIKTSVSGTDSFDWDKGAGPHRNFVGVKINAKKSMLRREEVNRHASNCPFTMTLHFQDGTKDIFRINQKFAINDADAGFSHRTKSHEISYWRDDITLVISVKHTQQQLEDMLAEKLRKDAARLLQQKQYEATLKQLDEALSHANQASTKTNIHNDQAKVLYQYGLSLMTEGFDLEAKNNAQEAEKKFNDAKAKLQRAESLHHDTNHQTNINLINLKIEANKIFNEASKQEKEAYDLFTIARKSGIFNDYASAQNKYKEVSAKYEEALKKFEEGAKTNSKFGECVNITKEEIEAIEKVVDDIDKAQLSYTMSQVQVSDDKEEENEEAQQVNTNLQEQIDA
;
A
#
# COMPACT_ATOMS: atom_id res chain seq x y z
N MET A 1 -48.54 45.01 31.79
CA MET A 1 -47.32 45.34 31.03
C MET A 1 -47.70 45.34 29.56
N ARG A 2 -47.35 46.37 28.77
CA ARG A 2 -47.64 46.37 27.33
C ARG A 2 -46.56 45.58 26.62
N THR A 3 -46.96 44.63 25.78
CA THR A 3 -46.04 43.71 25.08
C THR A 3 -46.06 43.99 23.58
N LYS A 4 -45.00 43.56 22.89
CA LYS A 4 -44.99 43.39 21.44
C LYS A 4 -44.79 41.91 21.14
N LYS A 5 -45.64 41.37 20.27
CA LYS A 5 -45.59 39.96 19.85
C LYS A 5 -44.39 39.77 18.92
N THR A 6 -43.52 38.82 19.26
CA THR A 6 -42.44 38.36 18.37
C THR A 6 -42.38 36.84 18.39
N LEU A 7 -41.62 36.26 17.47
CA LEU A 7 -41.35 34.82 17.42
C LEU A 7 -39.83 34.58 17.39
N LEU A 8 -39.39 33.45 17.93
CA LEU A 8 -38.02 32.96 17.79
C LEU A 8 -38.05 31.61 17.09
N CYS A 9 -37.29 31.50 16.00
CA CYS A 9 -37.13 30.28 15.23
C CYS A 9 -35.67 29.85 15.25
N ILE A 10 -35.39 28.65 15.75
CA ILE A 10 -34.08 28.01 15.62
C ILE A 10 -34.19 26.94 14.53
N LYS A 11 -33.47 27.13 13.42
CA LYS A 11 -33.34 26.17 12.32
C LYS A 11 -32.05 25.38 12.51
N ASN A 12 -32.17 24.08 12.70
CA ASN A 12 -31.04 23.16 12.68
C ASN A 12 -30.86 22.62 11.26
N GLU A 13 -29.98 23.24 10.48
CA GLU A 13 -29.67 22.82 9.11
C GLU A 13 -28.46 21.87 9.07
N THR A 14 -27.93 21.46 10.23
CA THR A 14 -26.89 20.44 10.33
C THR A 14 -27.46 19.04 10.13
N THR A 15 -26.58 18.03 10.07
CA THR A 15 -26.92 16.61 10.10
C THR A 15 -26.90 16.01 11.51
N VAL A 16 -26.68 16.83 12.54
CA VAL A 16 -26.55 16.42 13.93
C VAL A 16 -27.70 17.02 14.76
N ASP A 17 -28.30 16.23 15.65
CA ASP A 17 -29.36 16.72 16.53
C ASP A 17 -28.83 17.75 17.53
N ILE A 18 -29.58 18.84 17.75
CA ILE A 18 -29.45 19.65 18.97
C ILE A 18 -30.20 18.91 20.07
N ILE A 19 -29.47 18.27 20.97
CA ILE A 19 -30.05 17.39 22.01
C ILE A 19 -30.64 18.17 23.18
N LYS A 20 -30.15 19.40 23.44
CA LYS A 20 -30.72 20.33 24.41
C LYS A 20 -30.25 21.75 24.15
N THR A 21 -31.08 22.70 24.55
CA THR A 21 -30.77 24.13 24.60
C THR A 21 -30.73 24.62 26.05
N SER A 22 -29.93 25.66 26.32
CA SER A 22 -30.02 26.42 27.57
C SER A 22 -29.95 27.92 27.30
N VAL A 23 -30.60 28.70 28.15
CA VAL A 23 -30.73 30.15 27.97
C VAL A 23 -30.30 30.88 29.24
N SER A 24 -29.55 31.96 29.07
CA SER A 24 -29.11 32.85 30.14
C SER A 24 -29.04 34.29 29.67
N GLY A 25 -28.64 35.21 30.55
CA GLY A 25 -28.42 36.61 30.19
C GLY A 25 -29.66 37.36 29.73
N THR A 26 -30.84 36.91 30.20
CA THR A 26 -32.16 37.54 30.08
C THR A 26 -32.50 38.32 31.34
N ASP A 27 -33.15 39.47 31.23
CA ASP A 27 -33.77 40.18 32.35
C ASP A 27 -35.29 39.97 32.35
N SER A 28 -35.89 39.59 33.48
CA SER A 28 -37.35 39.43 33.61
C SER A 28 -38.16 40.68 33.24
N PHE A 29 -37.60 41.88 33.33
CA PHE A 29 -38.26 43.13 32.93
C PHE A 29 -38.28 43.35 31.42
N ASP A 30 -37.47 42.61 30.65
CA ASP A 30 -37.40 42.71 29.19
C ASP A 30 -38.52 41.93 28.48
N TRP A 31 -39.18 41.01 29.19
CA TRP A 31 -40.11 40.03 28.62
C TRP A 31 -41.49 40.11 29.27
N ASP A 32 -42.52 39.67 28.55
CA ASP A 32 -43.80 39.39 29.19
C ASP A 32 -43.66 38.19 30.14
N LYS A 33 -44.45 38.21 31.23
CA LYS A 33 -44.42 37.19 32.28
C LYS A 33 -44.70 35.80 31.71
N GLY A 34 -43.65 35.08 31.33
CA GLY A 34 -43.75 33.70 30.84
C GLY A 34 -43.34 33.48 29.39
N ALA A 35 -43.17 34.53 28.59
CA ALA A 35 -42.97 34.43 27.14
C ALA A 35 -41.56 34.87 26.70
N GLY A 36 -40.54 34.45 27.46
CA GLY A 36 -39.14 34.67 27.13
C GLY A 36 -38.39 33.38 26.84
N PRO A 37 -37.23 33.45 26.16
CA PRO A 37 -36.51 32.27 25.69
C PRO A 37 -36.00 31.41 26.84
N HIS A 38 -35.78 32.02 28.01
CA HIS A 38 -35.42 31.35 29.27
C HIS A 38 -36.49 30.38 29.80
N ARG A 39 -37.69 30.37 29.22
CA ARG A 39 -38.76 29.39 29.51
C ARG A 39 -39.08 28.52 28.30
N ASN A 40 -39.16 29.13 27.12
CA ASN A 40 -39.64 28.46 25.91
C ASN A 40 -38.57 27.62 25.21
N PHE A 41 -37.29 27.93 25.43
CA PHE A 41 -36.14 27.32 24.78
C PHE A 41 -35.14 26.73 25.80
N VAL A 42 -35.58 26.35 27.00
CA VAL A 42 -34.74 25.57 27.93
C VAL A 42 -35.06 24.08 27.77
N GLY A 43 -34.02 23.27 27.57
CA GLY A 43 -34.15 21.81 27.42
C GLY A 43 -34.78 21.36 26.11
N VAL A 44 -34.89 22.24 25.11
CA VAL A 44 -35.54 21.91 23.84
C VAL A 44 -34.61 21.06 22.98
N LYS A 45 -35.14 19.95 22.47
CA LYS A 45 -34.51 19.15 21.42
C LYS A 45 -34.93 19.66 20.04
N ILE A 46 -33.97 19.81 19.12
CA ILE A 46 -34.22 20.18 17.71
C ILE A 46 -33.46 19.21 16.82
N ASN A 47 -34.19 18.26 16.22
CA ASN A 47 -33.59 17.23 15.37
C ASN A 47 -32.87 17.84 14.15
N ALA A 48 -31.93 17.11 13.59
CA ALA A 48 -31.25 17.45 12.35
C ALA A 48 -32.24 17.77 11.22
N LYS A 49 -31.94 18.81 10.44
CA LYS A 49 -32.78 19.30 9.32
C LYS A 49 -34.20 19.69 9.72
N LYS A 50 -34.44 20.04 11.00
CA LYS A 50 -35.72 20.54 11.52
C LYS A 50 -35.57 21.93 12.12
N SER A 51 -36.70 22.56 12.42
CA SER A 51 -36.75 23.85 13.10
C SER A 51 -37.69 23.81 14.29
N MET A 52 -37.48 24.74 15.22
CA MET A 52 -38.37 24.98 16.34
C MET A 52 -38.73 26.45 16.39
N LEU A 53 -40.04 26.73 16.35
CA LEU A 53 -40.61 28.07 16.43
C LEU A 53 -41.39 28.20 17.74
N ARG A 54 -41.10 29.25 18.53
CA ARG A 54 -41.86 29.58 19.74
C ARG A 54 -42.21 31.06 19.76
N ARG A 55 -43.25 31.38 20.52
CA ARG A 55 -43.69 32.75 20.79
C ARG A 55 -42.78 33.38 21.82
N GLU A 56 -42.28 34.57 21.55
CA GLU A 56 -41.45 35.35 22.46
C GLU A 56 -42.04 36.77 22.56
N GLU A 57 -42.62 37.14 23.69
CA GLU A 57 -43.20 38.47 23.87
C GLU A 57 -42.25 39.40 24.59
N VAL A 58 -41.89 40.47 23.90
CA VAL A 58 -40.96 41.47 24.43
C VAL A 58 -41.71 42.61 25.08
N ASN A 59 -41.14 43.17 26.14
CA ASN A 59 -41.65 44.39 26.76
C ASN A 59 -41.60 45.54 25.75
N ARG A 60 -42.72 46.24 25.58
CA ARG A 60 -42.77 47.43 24.71
C ARG A 60 -41.80 48.51 25.16
N HIS A 61 -41.53 48.63 26.46
CA HIS A 61 -40.74 49.72 27.05
C HIS A 61 -39.25 49.40 27.25
N ALA A 62 -38.84 48.14 27.21
CA ALA A 62 -37.42 47.80 27.31
C ALA A 62 -36.67 48.27 26.06
N SER A 63 -35.47 48.83 26.18
CA SER A 63 -34.71 49.25 24.98
C SER A 63 -34.16 48.05 24.21
N ASN A 64 -33.79 46.99 24.92
CA ASN A 64 -33.27 45.74 24.37
C ASN A 64 -33.90 44.56 25.10
N CYS A 65 -33.91 43.39 24.45
CA CYS A 65 -34.31 42.12 25.05
C CYS A 65 -33.26 41.05 24.71
N PRO A 66 -32.02 41.17 25.24
CA PRO A 66 -30.96 40.26 24.89
C PRO A 66 -31.13 38.91 25.60
N PHE A 67 -30.64 37.85 24.95
CA PHE A 67 -30.50 36.55 25.55
C PHE A 67 -29.23 35.87 25.03
N THR A 68 -28.67 34.98 25.84
CA THR A 68 -27.57 34.11 25.48
C THR A 68 -28.12 32.68 25.38
N MET A 69 -27.94 32.04 24.24
CA MET A 69 -28.36 30.66 23.98
C MET A 69 -27.11 29.76 23.91
N THR A 70 -27.17 28.61 24.56
CA THR A 70 -26.22 27.51 24.34
C THR A 70 -26.95 26.35 23.68
N LEU A 71 -26.42 25.90 22.55
CA LEU A 71 -26.89 24.72 21.83
C LEU A 71 -25.93 23.58 22.13
N HIS A 72 -26.45 22.43 22.57
CA HIS A 72 -25.66 21.21 22.75
C HIS A 72 -26.03 20.21 21.66
N PHE A 73 -25.02 19.73 20.93
CA PHE A 73 -25.21 18.79 19.83
C PHE A 73 -24.93 17.35 20.26
N GLN A 74 -25.50 16.39 19.53
CA GLN A 74 -25.34 14.96 19.79
C GLN A 74 -23.89 14.49 19.66
N ASP A 75 -23.10 15.15 18.81
CA ASP A 75 -21.66 14.88 18.61
C ASP A 75 -20.78 15.45 19.73
N GLY A 76 -21.38 16.06 20.76
CA GLY A 76 -20.68 16.66 21.89
C GLY A 76 -20.22 18.10 21.66
N THR A 77 -20.34 18.63 20.44
CA THR A 77 -20.04 20.02 20.16
C THR A 77 -21.08 20.95 20.79
N LYS A 78 -20.74 22.25 20.89
CA LYS A 78 -21.65 23.25 21.44
C LYS A 78 -21.42 24.61 20.80
N ASP A 79 -22.50 25.34 20.61
CA ASP A 79 -22.44 26.76 20.25
C ASP A 79 -22.99 27.63 21.35
N ILE A 80 -22.36 28.78 21.57
CA ILE A 80 -22.83 29.79 22.52
C ILE A 80 -22.91 31.11 21.79
N PHE A 81 -24.11 31.66 21.63
CA PHE A 81 -24.31 32.97 21.02
C PHE A 81 -25.22 33.86 21.87
N ARG A 82 -25.05 35.17 21.73
CA ARG A 82 -25.89 36.21 22.31
C ARG A 82 -26.54 37.01 21.19
N ILE A 83 -27.82 37.32 21.32
CA ILE A 83 -28.59 38.09 20.35
C ILE A 83 -29.76 38.81 21.05
N ASN A 84 -30.29 39.85 20.40
CA ASN A 84 -31.39 40.67 20.88
C ASN A 84 -32.71 40.36 20.15
N GLN A 85 -33.74 39.94 20.88
CA GLN A 85 -35.02 39.58 20.28
C GLN A 85 -35.76 40.76 19.64
N LYS A 86 -35.51 41.99 20.09
CA LYS A 86 -36.12 43.19 19.49
C LYS A 86 -35.70 43.44 18.04
N PHE A 87 -34.64 42.79 17.58
CA PHE A 87 -34.31 42.74 16.17
C PHE A 87 -35.43 42.15 15.30
N ALA A 88 -36.21 41.19 15.84
CA ALA A 88 -37.35 40.58 15.14
C ALA A 88 -38.39 41.59 14.67
N ILE A 89 -38.48 42.75 15.32
CA ILE A 89 -39.47 43.81 15.03
C ILE A 89 -38.82 45.14 14.68
N ASN A 90 -37.53 45.14 14.33
CA ASN A 90 -36.76 46.34 13.97
C ASN A 90 -36.67 47.42 15.07
N ASP A 91 -36.91 47.06 16.33
CA ASP A 91 -36.87 48.01 17.45
C ASP A 91 -35.44 48.21 17.99
N ALA A 92 -34.52 47.30 17.68
CA ALA A 92 -33.12 47.35 18.11
C ALA A 92 -32.21 46.56 17.17
N ASP A 93 -30.91 46.85 17.21
CA ASP A 93 -29.88 46.03 16.55
C ASP A 93 -29.82 44.61 17.14
N ALA A 94 -29.43 43.64 16.31
CA ALA A 94 -29.32 42.24 16.72
C ALA A 94 -28.30 42.04 17.85
N GLY A 95 -27.24 42.84 17.92
CA GLY A 95 -26.18 42.71 18.91
C GLY A 95 -25.56 41.30 18.91
N PHE A 96 -25.48 40.66 17.74
CA PHE A 96 -25.09 39.26 17.64
C PHE A 96 -23.62 39.06 18.02
N SER A 97 -23.37 38.11 18.92
CA SER A 97 -22.03 37.72 19.34
C SER A 97 -21.96 36.21 19.50
N HIS A 98 -21.04 35.57 18.79
CA HIS A 98 -20.86 34.12 18.79
C HIS A 98 -19.57 33.77 19.56
N ARG A 99 -19.74 33.31 20.80
CA ARG A 99 -18.69 33.14 21.81
C ARG A 99 -17.99 31.78 21.72
N THR A 100 -18.74 30.72 21.46
CA THR A 100 -18.20 29.39 21.17
C THR A 100 -18.70 28.97 19.81
N LYS A 101 -17.78 28.73 18.87
CA LYS A 101 -18.05 28.56 17.44
C LYS A 101 -17.70 27.15 16.98
N SER A 102 -18.68 26.25 17.07
CA SER A 102 -18.58 24.92 16.47
C SER A 102 -19.24 24.85 15.10
N HIS A 103 -20.23 25.71 14.87
CA HIS A 103 -21.01 25.75 13.62
C HIS A 103 -21.02 27.14 13.00
N GLU A 104 -21.52 27.25 11.77
CA GLU A 104 -21.86 28.54 11.19
C GLU A 104 -23.26 28.94 11.67
N ILE A 105 -23.35 30.07 12.37
CA ILE A 105 -24.64 30.62 12.81
C ILE A 105 -24.92 31.91 12.06
N SER A 106 -26.03 31.90 11.33
CA SER A 106 -26.60 33.07 10.65
C SER A 106 -27.93 33.45 11.29
N TYR A 107 -28.30 34.71 11.18
CA TYR A 107 -29.57 35.20 11.70
C TYR A 107 -30.18 36.23 10.75
N TRP A 108 -31.50 36.29 10.73
CA TRP A 108 -32.24 37.27 9.96
C TRP A 108 -33.64 37.47 10.54
N ARG A 109 -34.31 38.50 10.04
CA ARG A 109 -35.71 38.80 10.36
C ARG A 109 -36.62 38.23 9.28
N ASP A 110 -37.71 37.60 9.71
CA ASP A 110 -38.81 37.15 8.85
C ASP A 110 -40.15 37.59 9.48
N ASP A 111 -40.72 38.69 8.97
CA ASP A 111 -41.82 39.44 9.59
C ASP A 111 -41.52 39.78 11.07
N ILE A 112 -42.27 39.20 12.03
CA ILE A 112 -42.08 39.37 13.47
C ILE A 112 -41.17 38.30 14.09
N THR A 113 -40.46 37.53 13.27
CA THR A 113 -39.65 36.38 13.69
C THR A 113 -38.17 36.71 13.64
N LEU A 114 -37.47 36.47 14.74
CA LEU A 114 -36.01 36.29 14.72
C LEU A 114 -35.73 34.84 14.32
N VAL A 115 -35.10 34.65 13.16
CA VAL A 115 -34.66 33.34 12.70
C VAL A 115 -33.17 33.21 12.93
N ILE A 116 -32.77 32.09 13.54
CA ILE A 116 -31.38 31.70 13.76
C ILE A 116 -31.17 30.38 13.03
N SER A 117 -30.29 30.35 12.03
CA SER A 117 -29.92 29.13 11.32
C SER A 117 -28.54 28.67 11.70
N VAL A 118 -28.44 27.37 11.99
CA VAL A 118 -27.20 26.68 12.36
C VAL A 118 -26.85 25.71 11.23
N LYS A 119 -25.67 25.89 10.63
CA LYS A 119 -25.14 25.07 9.54
C LYS A 119 -23.79 24.48 9.90
N HIS A 120 -23.42 23.39 9.22
CA HIS A 120 -22.05 22.92 9.25
C HIS A 120 -21.11 24.00 8.68
N THR A 121 -19.91 24.08 9.24
CA THR A 121 -18.84 24.85 8.61
C THR A 121 -18.38 24.18 7.32
N GLN A 122 -17.72 24.93 6.45
CA GLN A 122 -17.14 24.37 5.22
C GLN A 122 -16.19 23.18 5.52
N GLN A 123 -15.37 23.30 6.57
CA GLN A 123 -14.46 22.22 6.99
C GLN A 123 -15.21 20.95 7.42
N GLN A 124 -16.31 21.10 8.17
CA GLN A 124 -17.15 19.96 8.57
C GLN A 124 -17.79 19.29 7.35
N LEU A 125 -18.23 20.07 6.35
CA LEU A 125 -18.79 19.52 5.12
C LEU A 125 -17.74 18.74 4.31
N GLU A 126 -16.51 19.24 4.26
CA GLU A 126 -15.38 18.55 3.63
C GLU A 126 -15.02 17.25 4.36
N ASP A 127 -14.96 17.25 5.70
CA ASP A 127 -14.74 16.01 6.48
C ASP A 127 -15.85 14.97 6.24
N MET A 128 -17.11 15.42 6.15
CA MET A 128 -18.23 14.54 5.82
C MET A 128 -18.11 13.96 4.41
N LEU A 129 -17.62 14.74 3.43
CA LEU A 129 -17.34 14.26 2.09
C LEU A 129 -16.19 13.24 2.09
N ALA A 130 -15.11 13.51 2.83
CA ALA A 130 -13.99 12.59 3.00
C ALA A 130 -14.46 11.22 3.54
N GLU A 131 -15.27 11.20 4.60
CA GLU A 131 -15.82 9.96 5.15
C GLU A 131 -16.76 9.23 4.19
N LYS A 132 -17.52 9.97 3.37
CA LYS A 132 -18.35 9.37 2.32
C LYS A 132 -17.47 8.70 1.26
N LEU A 133 -16.48 9.42 0.73
CA LEU A 133 -15.55 8.90 -0.27
C LEU A 133 -14.80 7.67 0.24
N ARG A 134 -14.36 7.68 1.51
CA ARG A 134 -13.72 6.54 2.17
C ARG A 134 -14.65 5.31 2.23
N LYS A 135 -15.93 5.49 2.59
CA LYS A 135 -16.92 4.39 2.59
C LYS A 135 -17.20 3.85 1.20
N ASP A 136 -17.27 4.71 0.20
CA ASP A 136 -17.48 4.30 -1.18
C ASP A 136 -16.23 3.56 -1.73
N ALA A 137 -15.02 3.97 -1.35
CA ALA A 137 -13.77 3.28 -1.68
C ALA A 137 -13.75 1.83 -1.13
N ALA A 138 -14.31 1.60 0.06
CA ALA A 138 -14.43 0.25 0.61
C ALA A 138 -15.27 -0.69 -0.27
N ARG A 139 -16.24 -0.17 -1.05
CA ARG A 139 -17.00 -0.98 -2.02
C ARG A 139 -16.17 -1.34 -3.26
N LEU A 140 -15.35 -0.40 -3.75
CA LEU A 140 -14.41 -0.67 -4.85
C LEU A 140 -13.39 -1.75 -4.46
N LEU A 141 -12.93 -1.72 -3.21
CA LEU A 141 -12.00 -2.73 -2.70
C LEU A 141 -12.61 -4.13 -2.70
N GLN A 142 -13.91 -4.27 -2.37
CA GLN A 142 -14.61 -5.57 -2.44
C GLN A 142 -14.64 -6.14 -3.86
N GLN A 143 -14.60 -5.27 -4.88
CA GLN A 143 -14.53 -5.64 -6.29
C GLN A 143 -13.08 -5.81 -6.78
N LYS A 144 -12.09 -5.77 -5.88
CA LYS A 144 -10.64 -5.81 -6.19
C LYS A 144 -10.19 -4.72 -7.15
N GLN A 145 -10.90 -3.58 -7.20
CA GLN A 145 -10.52 -2.44 -8.03
C GLN A 145 -9.49 -1.57 -7.28
N TYR A 146 -8.28 -2.09 -7.09
CA TYR A 146 -7.28 -1.49 -6.20
C TYR A 146 -6.89 -0.06 -6.60
N GLU A 147 -6.67 0.22 -7.88
CA GLU A 147 -6.26 1.54 -8.36
C GLU A 147 -7.36 2.58 -8.21
N ALA A 148 -8.59 2.23 -8.56
CA ALA A 148 -9.75 3.08 -8.36
C ALA A 148 -9.98 3.36 -6.87
N THR A 149 -9.80 2.34 -6.02
CA THR A 149 -9.87 2.47 -4.56
C THR A 149 -8.84 3.47 -4.04
N LEU A 150 -7.57 3.35 -4.46
CA LEU A 150 -6.49 4.26 -4.03
C LEU A 150 -6.74 5.69 -4.49
N LYS A 151 -7.15 5.89 -5.73
CA LYS A 151 -7.50 7.21 -6.26
C LYS A 151 -8.62 7.86 -5.45
N GLN A 152 -9.63 7.08 -5.08
CA GLN A 152 -10.75 7.59 -4.28
C GLN A 152 -10.35 7.88 -2.83
N LEU A 153 -9.41 7.12 -2.25
CA LEU A 153 -8.84 7.43 -0.93
C LEU A 153 -7.95 8.68 -0.97
N ASP A 154 -7.20 8.91 -2.05
CA ASP A 154 -6.44 10.15 -2.25
C ASP A 154 -7.38 11.36 -2.36
N GLU A 155 -8.52 11.22 -3.06
CA GLU A 155 -9.58 12.24 -3.10
C GLU A 155 -10.21 12.46 -1.72
N ALA A 156 -10.50 11.39 -0.97
CA ALA A 156 -10.98 11.51 0.41
C ALA A 156 -9.99 12.28 1.29
N LEU A 157 -8.69 12.03 1.12
CA LEU A 157 -7.63 12.67 1.91
C LEU A 157 -7.53 14.18 1.63
N SER A 158 -7.82 14.63 0.40
CA SER A 158 -7.79 16.05 0.03
C SER A 158 -8.90 16.86 0.71
N HIS A 159 -10.00 16.20 1.09
CA HIS A 159 -11.12 16.78 1.83
C HIS A 159 -11.04 16.59 3.35
N ALA A 160 -10.12 15.76 3.84
CA ALA A 160 -9.99 15.51 5.26
C ALA A 160 -9.30 16.69 5.97
N ASN A 161 -10.00 17.33 6.89
CA ASN A 161 -9.50 18.36 7.78
C ASN A 161 -9.11 17.80 9.16
N GLN A 162 -9.83 16.78 9.64
CA GLN A 162 -9.55 16.14 10.93
C GLN A 162 -8.38 15.16 10.88
N ALA A 163 -7.49 15.25 11.89
CA ALA A 163 -6.35 14.34 12.02
C ALA A 163 -6.77 12.87 12.13
N SER A 164 -7.83 12.57 12.88
CA SER A 164 -8.40 11.22 13.00
C SER A 164 -8.89 10.68 11.66
N THR A 165 -9.58 11.50 10.86
CA THR A 165 -10.02 11.12 9.51
C THR A 165 -8.84 10.85 8.59
N LYS A 166 -7.81 11.70 8.60
CA LYS A 166 -6.57 11.46 7.84
C LYS A 166 -5.89 10.15 8.23
N THR A 167 -5.75 9.87 9.52
CA THR A 167 -5.17 8.61 10.02
C THR A 167 -5.99 7.40 9.56
N ASN A 168 -7.31 7.46 9.65
CA ASN A 168 -8.18 6.39 9.17
C ASN A 168 -8.02 6.14 7.66
N ILE A 169 -7.94 7.20 6.85
CA ILE A 169 -7.72 7.10 5.40
C ILE A 169 -6.36 6.48 5.10
N HIS A 170 -5.28 6.89 5.79
CA HIS A 170 -3.95 6.28 5.61
C HIS A 170 -3.91 4.80 5.99
N ASN A 171 -4.59 4.39 7.06
CA ASN A 171 -4.72 2.98 7.43
C ASN A 171 -5.46 2.20 6.33
N ASP A 172 -6.54 2.76 5.77
CA ASP A 172 -7.26 2.15 4.66
C ASP A 172 -6.38 2.05 3.40
N GLN A 173 -5.59 3.08 3.08
CA GLN A 173 -4.62 3.07 1.99
C GLN A 173 -3.55 1.98 2.16
N ALA A 174 -2.98 1.85 3.37
CA ALA A 174 -1.99 0.82 3.69
C ALA A 174 -2.56 -0.58 3.44
N LYS A 175 -3.79 -0.83 3.92
CA LYS A 175 -4.48 -2.11 3.69
C LYS A 175 -4.70 -2.41 2.21
N VAL A 176 -5.13 -1.43 1.42
CA VAL A 176 -5.36 -1.60 -0.02
C VAL A 176 -4.05 -1.87 -0.76
N LEU A 177 -3.00 -1.12 -0.45
CA LEU A 177 -1.66 -1.30 -1.03
C LEU A 177 -1.09 -2.68 -0.69
N TYR A 178 -1.28 -3.15 0.54
CA TYR A 178 -0.87 -4.49 0.95
C TYR A 178 -1.56 -5.57 0.12
N GLN A 179 -2.89 -5.53 0.03
CA GLN A 179 -3.66 -6.50 -0.76
C GLN A 179 -3.30 -6.44 -2.25
N TYR A 180 -3.07 -5.24 -2.80
CA TYR A 180 -2.66 -5.09 -4.19
C TYR A 180 -1.26 -5.67 -4.42
N GLY A 181 -0.32 -5.40 -3.52
CA GLY A 181 1.03 -5.98 -3.58
C GLY A 181 1.02 -7.50 -3.57
N LEU A 182 0.20 -8.13 -2.71
CA LEU A 182 0.05 -9.59 -2.70
C LEU A 182 -0.57 -10.16 -3.98
N SER A 183 -1.54 -9.46 -4.57
CA SER A 183 -2.12 -9.84 -5.87
C SER A 183 -1.07 -9.80 -6.97
N LEU A 184 -0.29 -8.72 -7.05
CA LEU A 184 0.78 -8.57 -8.04
C LEU A 184 1.89 -9.61 -7.85
N MET A 185 2.27 -9.92 -6.61
CA MET A 185 3.21 -11.00 -6.31
C MET A 185 2.69 -12.35 -6.80
N THR A 186 1.40 -12.62 -6.59
CA THR A 186 0.74 -13.85 -7.08
C THR A 186 0.75 -13.91 -8.61
N GLU A 187 0.37 -12.82 -9.29
CA GLU A 187 0.44 -12.71 -10.75
C GLU A 187 1.87 -12.91 -11.28
N GLY A 188 2.89 -12.42 -10.57
CA GLY A 188 4.30 -12.63 -10.90
C GLY A 188 4.66 -14.11 -10.97
N PHE A 189 4.32 -14.88 -9.93
CA PHE A 189 4.54 -16.34 -9.94
C PHE A 189 3.76 -17.03 -11.07
N ASP A 190 2.49 -16.64 -11.29
CA ASP A 190 1.66 -17.27 -12.33
C ASP A 190 2.17 -16.97 -13.75
N LEU A 191 2.90 -15.87 -13.95
CA LEU A 191 3.56 -15.52 -15.21
C LEU A 191 4.86 -16.31 -15.43
N GLU A 192 5.63 -16.56 -14.37
CA GLU A 192 6.83 -17.42 -14.46
C GLU A 192 6.47 -18.84 -14.85
N ALA A 193 5.41 -19.41 -14.25
CA ALA A 193 4.90 -20.73 -14.62
C ALA A 193 4.45 -20.82 -16.10
N LYS A 194 4.25 -19.67 -16.76
CA LYS A 194 3.92 -19.55 -18.19
C LYS A 194 5.12 -19.13 -19.04
N ASN A 195 6.34 -19.21 -18.51
CA ASN A 195 7.59 -18.80 -19.15
C ASN A 195 7.62 -17.33 -19.60
N ASN A 196 6.92 -16.43 -18.88
CA ASN A 196 6.93 -14.99 -19.15
C ASN A 196 7.74 -14.23 -18.09
N ALA A 197 9.05 -14.47 -18.07
CA ALA A 197 9.96 -13.96 -17.03
C ALA A 197 10.02 -12.42 -16.96
N GLN A 198 9.97 -11.72 -18.10
CA GLN A 198 10.08 -10.27 -18.14
C GLN A 198 8.85 -9.58 -17.51
N GLU A 199 7.63 -10.03 -17.84
CA GLU A 199 6.43 -9.47 -17.23
C GLU A 199 6.33 -9.89 -15.75
N ALA A 200 6.78 -11.09 -15.39
CA ALA A 200 6.85 -11.51 -13.99
C ALA A 200 7.77 -10.61 -13.15
N GLU A 201 8.97 -10.30 -13.64
CA GLU A 201 9.90 -9.39 -12.97
C GLU A 201 9.27 -8.01 -12.74
N LYS A 202 8.58 -7.48 -13.74
CA LYS A 202 7.84 -6.22 -13.62
C LYS A 202 6.77 -6.31 -12.53
N LYS A 203 6.00 -7.40 -12.47
CA LYS A 203 4.99 -7.62 -11.43
C LYS A 203 5.58 -7.70 -10.02
N PHE A 204 6.72 -8.37 -9.84
CA PHE A 204 7.41 -8.40 -8.56
C PHE A 204 7.92 -7.01 -8.13
N ASN A 205 8.46 -6.23 -9.06
CA ASN A 205 8.88 -4.86 -8.77
C ASN A 205 7.70 -3.95 -8.41
N ASP A 206 6.59 -4.04 -9.14
CA ASP A 206 5.36 -3.31 -8.83
C ASP A 206 4.82 -3.73 -7.46
N ALA A 207 4.78 -5.03 -7.17
CA ALA A 207 4.37 -5.58 -5.88
C ALA A 207 5.23 -5.04 -4.72
N LYS A 208 6.55 -5.06 -4.87
CA LYS A 208 7.50 -4.48 -3.89
C LYS A 208 7.19 -3.02 -3.62
N ALA A 209 7.00 -2.21 -4.67
CA ALA A 209 6.71 -0.79 -4.53
C ALA A 209 5.38 -0.56 -3.77
N LYS A 210 4.34 -1.36 -4.03
CA LYS A 210 3.07 -1.26 -3.27
C LYS A 210 3.24 -1.62 -1.81
N LEU A 211 3.94 -2.72 -1.50
CA LEU A 211 4.18 -3.15 -0.12
C LEU A 211 5.03 -2.14 0.67
N GLN A 212 6.07 -1.57 0.06
CA GLN A 212 6.89 -0.53 0.68
C GLN A 212 6.07 0.73 0.99
N ARG A 213 5.16 1.12 0.08
CA ARG A 213 4.25 2.25 0.35
C ARG A 213 3.26 1.90 1.46
N ALA A 214 2.74 0.67 1.51
CA ALA A 214 1.87 0.23 2.60
C ALA A 214 2.59 0.36 3.96
N GLU A 215 3.83 -0.11 4.02
CA GLU A 215 4.67 -0.06 5.21
C GLU A 215 4.98 1.36 5.68
N SER A 216 5.23 2.28 4.74
CA SER A 216 5.47 3.69 5.09
C SER A 216 4.25 4.40 5.67
N LEU A 217 3.04 3.91 5.34
CA LEU A 217 1.78 4.46 5.85
C LEU A 217 1.38 3.82 7.17
N HIS A 218 1.66 2.52 7.33
CA HIS A 218 1.37 1.75 8.53
C HIS A 218 2.35 0.58 8.66
N HIS A 219 3.20 0.64 9.68
CA HIS A 219 4.17 -0.41 9.96
C HIS A 219 3.48 -1.69 10.41
N ASP A 220 3.66 -2.78 9.67
CA ASP A 220 3.16 -4.11 10.02
C ASP A 220 4.22 -5.17 9.69
N THR A 221 4.49 -6.05 10.65
CA THR A 221 5.46 -7.14 10.48
C THR A 221 5.18 -8.02 9.25
N ASN A 222 3.91 -8.20 8.87
CA ASN A 222 3.54 -8.95 7.68
C ASN A 222 3.92 -8.22 6.39
N HIS A 223 3.88 -6.88 6.37
CA HIS A 223 4.35 -6.12 5.22
C HIS A 223 5.84 -6.37 5.04
N GLN A 224 6.63 -6.25 6.10
CA GLN A 224 8.07 -6.46 6.06
C GLN A 224 8.44 -7.88 5.63
N THR A 225 7.76 -8.90 6.16
CA THR A 225 7.95 -10.30 5.73
C THR A 225 7.70 -10.46 4.23
N ASN A 226 6.61 -9.90 3.69
CA ASN A 226 6.32 -10.02 2.25
C ASN A 226 7.28 -9.19 1.38
N ILE A 227 7.74 -8.03 1.84
CA ILE A 227 8.80 -7.26 1.17
C ILE A 227 10.08 -8.09 1.09
N ASN A 228 10.48 -8.74 2.18
CA ASN A 228 11.66 -9.60 2.22
C ASN A 228 11.52 -10.79 1.27
N LEU A 229 10.34 -11.43 1.22
CA LEU A 229 10.05 -12.49 0.27
C LEU A 229 10.20 -12.03 -1.19
N ILE A 230 9.68 -10.86 -1.54
CA ILE A 230 9.83 -10.32 -2.90
C ILE A 230 11.29 -10.00 -3.21
N ASN A 231 12.05 -9.46 -2.24
CA ASN A 231 13.49 -9.22 -2.42
C ASN A 231 14.24 -10.52 -2.70
N LEU A 232 14.00 -11.57 -1.91
CA LEU A 232 14.58 -12.90 -2.14
C LEU A 232 14.25 -13.41 -3.53
N LYS A 233 12.98 -13.26 -3.97
CA LYS A 233 12.54 -13.69 -5.30
C LYS A 233 13.27 -12.95 -6.43
N ILE A 234 13.30 -11.62 -6.37
CA ILE A 234 13.97 -10.79 -7.39
C ILE A 234 15.46 -11.10 -7.47
N GLU A 235 16.12 -11.20 -6.31
CA GLU A 235 17.55 -11.48 -6.25
C GLU A 235 17.89 -12.89 -6.77
N ALA A 236 17.15 -13.90 -6.34
CA ALA A 236 17.33 -15.29 -6.78
C ALA A 236 17.11 -15.43 -8.30
N ASN A 237 16.05 -14.81 -8.84
CA ASN A 237 15.80 -14.80 -10.28
C ASN A 237 16.93 -14.13 -11.07
N LYS A 238 17.49 -13.02 -10.55
CA LYS A 238 18.61 -12.35 -11.19
C LYS A 238 19.82 -13.27 -11.31
N ILE A 239 20.17 -13.97 -10.22
CA ILE A 239 21.30 -14.90 -10.18
C ILE A 239 21.03 -16.09 -11.10
N PHE A 240 19.83 -16.67 -11.04
CA PHE A 240 19.41 -17.78 -11.90
C PHE A 240 19.53 -17.42 -13.39
N ASN A 241 18.99 -16.26 -13.79
CA ASN A 241 19.05 -15.79 -15.19
C ASN A 241 20.49 -15.52 -15.65
N GLU A 242 21.34 -15.04 -14.75
CA GLU A 242 22.76 -14.86 -15.02
C GLU A 242 23.48 -16.20 -15.23
N ALA A 243 23.15 -17.21 -14.42
CA ALA A 243 23.63 -18.57 -14.58
C ALA A 243 23.20 -19.16 -15.94
N SER A 244 21.91 -19.08 -16.29
CA SER A 244 21.40 -19.55 -17.60
C SER A 244 22.11 -18.89 -18.79
N LYS A 245 22.43 -17.60 -18.68
CA LYS A 245 23.18 -16.91 -19.74
C LYS A 245 24.61 -17.46 -19.85
N GLN A 246 25.29 -17.66 -18.72
CA GLN A 246 26.65 -18.20 -18.69
C GLN A 246 26.73 -19.67 -19.07
N GLU A 247 25.67 -20.44 -18.82
CA GLU A 247 25.54 -21.82 -19.27
C GLU A 247 25.60 -21.93 -20.79
N LYS A 248 24.92 -21.01 -21.49
CA LYS A 248 24.99 -20.92 -22.95
C LYS A 248 26.42 -20.66 -23.44
N GLU A 249 27.16 -19.78 -22.76
CA GLU A 249 28.57 -19.53 -23.07
C GLU A 249 29.44 -20.78 -22.82
N ALA A 250 29.19 -21.51 -21.73
CA ALA A 250 29.86 -22.77 -21.42
C ALA A 250 29.60 -23.84 -22.49
N TYR A 251 28.36 -23.94 -22.96
CA TYR A 251 27.95 -24.84 -24.03
C TYR A 251 28.62 -24.51 -25.37
N ASP A 252 28.74 -23.23 -25.71
CA ASP A 252 29.44 -22.79 -26.91
C ASP A 252 30.94 -23.16 -26.85
N LEU A 253 31.60 -22.94 -25.70
CA LEU A 253 32.99 -23.37 -25.46
C LEU A 253 33.15 -24.88 -25.60
N PHE A 254 32.25 -25.66 -24.99
CA PHE A 254 32.25 -27.12 -25.09
C PHE A 254 32.09 -27.59 -26.53
N THR A 255 31.19 -26.96 -27.29
CA THR A 255 30.95 -27.28 -28.70
C THR A 255 32.18 -26.97 -29.57
N ILE A 256 32.90 -25.88 -29.29
CA ILE A 256 34.14 -25.53 -29.99
C ILE A 256 35.22 -26.56 -29.69
N ALA A 257 35.45 -26.89 -28.41
CA ALA A 257 36.44 -27.89 -27.99
C ALA A 257 36.19 -29.26 -28.66
N ARG A 258 34.92 -29.67 -28.74
CA ARG A 258 34.52 -30.91 -29.41
C ARG A 258 34.78 -30.91 -30.91
N LYS A 259 34.70 -29.75 -31.57
CA LYS A 259 34.95 -29.63 -33.02
C LYS A 259 36.43 -29.45 -33.36
N SER A 260 37.20 -28.77 -32.52
CA SER A 260 38.64 -28.55 -32.74
C SER A 260 39.43 -29.85 -32.57
N GLY A 261 38.93 -30.78 -31.76
CA GLY A 261 39.69 -31.99 -31.38
C GLY A 261 40.91 -31.67 -30.51
N ILE A 262 41.06 -30.41 -30.07
CA ILE A 262 42.15 -29.94 -29.22
C ILE A 262 41.70 -30.07 -27.77
N PHE A 263 42.31 -31.02 -27.07
CA PHE A 263 41.85 -31.44 -25.74
C PHE A 263 41.94 -30.34 -24.66
N ASN A 264 42.92 -29.43 -24.78
CA ASN A 264 43.10 -28.33 -23.83
C ASN A 264 41.91 -27.35 -23.77
N ASP A 265 41.04 -27.32 -24.80
CA ASP A 265 39.88 -26.43 -24.85
C ASP A 265 38.73 -26.90 -23.92
N TYR A 266 38.72 -28.17 -23.50
CA TYR A 266 37.71 -28.71 -22.59
C TYR A 266 37.83 -28.17 -21.16
N ALA A 267 39.04 -27.82 -20.71
CA ALA A 267 39.26 -27.26 -19.37
C ALA A 267 38.56 -25.90 -19.22
N SER A 268 38.55 -25.07 -20.25
CA SER A 268 37.84 -23.78 -20.25
C SER A 268 36.33 -23.96 -20.14
N ALA A 269 35.75 -24.89 -20.91
CA ALA A 269 34.32 -25.20 -20.83
C ALA A 269 33.94 -25.77 -19.46
N GLN A 270 34.74 -26.70 -18.93
CA GLN A 270 34.50 -27.31 -17.63
C GLN A 270 34.54 -26.28 -16.49
N ASN A 271 35.56 -25.41 -16.48
CA ASN A 271 35.66 -24.34 -15.49
C ASN A 271 34.45 -23.41 -15.57
N LYS A 272 33.96 -23.11 -16.78
CA LYS A 272 32.76 -22.30 -16.96
C LYS A 272 31.50 -22.98 -16.42
N TYR A 273 31.31 -24.27 -16.67
CA TYR A 273 30.20 -25.03 -16.08
C TYR A 273 30.26 -25.07 -14.55
N LYS A 274 31.46 -25.17 -13.95
CA LYS A 274 31.63 -25.07 -12.48
C LYS A 274 31.21 -23.70 -11.95
N GLU A 275 31.55 -22.60 -12.65
CA GLU A 275 31.08 -21.25 -12.30
C GLU A 275 29.55 -21.14 -12.37
N VAL A 276 28.94 -21.72 -13.42
CA VAL A 276 27.48 -21.71 -13.61
C VAL A 276 26.79 -22.49 -12.49
N SER A 277 27.28 -23.69 -12.15
CA SER A 277 26.74 -24.50 -11.05
C SER A 277 26.77 -23.74 -9.72
N ALA A 278 27.89 -23.08 -9.39
CA ALA A 278 28.01 -22.27 -8.18
C ALA A 278 26.97 -21.13 -8.10
N LYS A 279 26.60 -20.53 -9.25
CA LYS A 279 25.53 -19.52 -9.30
C LYS A 279 24.15 -20.11 -9.12
N TYR A 280 23.87 -21.26 -9.73
CA TYR A 280 22.61 -21.95 -9.49
C TYR A 280 22.47 -22.37 -8.02
N GLU A 281 23.53 -22.82 -7.37
CA GLU A 281 23.53 -23.09 -5.93
C GLU A 281 23.24 -21.83 -5.09
N GLU A 282 23.77 -20.67 -5.49
CA GLU A 282 23.48 -19.39 -4.82
C GLU A 282 22.00 -19.00 -4.99
N ALA A 283 21.45 -19.11 -6.20
CA ALA A 283 20.03 -18.90 -6.45
C ALA A 283 19.15 -19.88 -5.65
N LEU A 284 19.55 -21.15 -5.60
CA LEU A 284 18.86 -22.21 -4.87
C LEU A 284 18.73 -21.88 -3.38
N LYS A 285 19.83 -21.45 -2.73
CA LYS A 285 19.81 -21.06 -1.30
C LYS A 285 18.77 -19.98 -1.01
N LYS A 286 18.64 -18.98 -1.89
CA LYS A 286 17.66 -17.90 -1.74
C LYS A 286 16.23 -18.39 -2.00
N PHE A 287 16.03 -19.28 -2.99
CA PHE A 287 14.73 -19.89 -3.21
C PHE A 287 14.30 -20.78 -2.04
N GLU A 288 15.21 -21.56 -1.46
CA GLU A 288 14.95 -22.38 -0.28
C GLU A 288 14.63 -21.52 0.96
N GLU A 289 15.30 -20.39 1.12
CA GLU A 289 14.95 -19.42 2.17
C GLU A 289 13.52 -18.88 2.00
N GLY A 290 13.14 -18.52 0.77
CA GLY A 290 11.78 -18.12 0.44
C GLY A 290 10.76 -19.24 0.68
N ALA A 291 11.11 -20.48 0.34
CA ALA A 291 10.25 -21.66 0.47
C ALA A 291 9.90 -22.01 1.92
N LYS A 292 10.72 -21.62 2.91
CA LYS A 292 10.40 -21.77 4.34
C LYS A 292 9.13 -21.01 4.74
N THR A 293 8.80 -19.94 4.02
CA THR A 293 7.69 -19.05 4.36
C THR A 293 6.58 -19.06 3.30
N ASN A 294 6.92 -19.29 2.03
CA ASN A 294 5.95 -19.28 0.94
C ASN A 294 6.17 -20.48 -0.01
N SER A 295 5.19 -21.37 -0.07
CA SER A 295 5.26 -22.60 -0.86
C SER A 295 5.38 -22.38 -2.37
N LYS A 296 5.03 -21.19 -2.90
CA LYS A 296 5.21 -20.86 -4.32
C LYS A 296 6.68 -20.86 -4.76
N PHE A 297 7.62 -20.75 -3.83
CA PHE A 297 9.04 -20.92 -4.13
C PHE A 297 9.45 -22.36 -4.42
N GLY A 298 8.64 -23.35 -4.03
CA GLY A 298 8.97 -24.77 -4.20
C GLY A 298 9.22 -25.18 -5.64
N GLU A 299 8.48 -24.60 -6.59
CA GLU A 299 8.71 -24.83 -8.02
C GLU A 299 10.07 -24.27 -8.48
N CYS A 300 10.44 -23.08 -8.02
CA CYS A 300 11.75 -22.49 -8.31
C CYS A 300 12.90 -23.33 -7.73
N VAL A 301 12.72 -23.88 -6.53
CA VAL A 301 13.68 -24.81 -5.90
C VAL A 301 13.88 -26.05 -6.77
N ASN A 302 12.79 -26.68 -7.23
CA ASN A 302 12.87 -27.89 -8.03
C ASN A 302 13.54 -27.64 -9.38
N ILE A 303 13.11 -26.60 -10.11
CA ILE A 303 13.72 -26.23 -11.39
C ILE A 303 15.23 -25.97 -11.22
N THR A 304 15.62 -25.22 -10.17
CA THR A 304 17.03 -24.92 -9.95
C THR A 304 17.86 -26.18 -9.62
N LYS A 305 17.27 -27.17 -8.91
CA LYS A 305 17.94 -28.45 -8.66
C LYS A 305 18.13 -29.26 -9.93
N GLU A 306 17.11 -29.31 -10.79
CA GLU A 306 17.19 -30.00 -12.09
C GLU A 306 18.29 -29.41 -12.98
N GLU A 307 18.45 -28.07 -13.00
CA GLU A 307 19.53 -27.42 -13.75
C GLU A 307 20.93 -27.72 -13.17
N ILE A 308 21.06 -27.77 -11.84
CA ILE A 308 22.34 -28.15 -11.19
C ILE A 308 22.70 -29.60 -11.57
N GLU A 309 21.76 -30.54 -11.44
CA GLU A 309 21.96 -31.95 -11.81
C GLU A 309 22.32 -32.11 -13.29
N ALA A 310 21.70 -31.32 -14.17
CA ALA A 310 22.02 -31.32 -15.60
C ALA A 310 23.45 -30.85 -15.87
N ILE A 311 23.91 -29.80 -15.19
CA ILE A 311 25.28 -29.28 -15.32
C ILE A 311 26.31 -30.27 -14.76
N GLU A 312 26.05 -30.86 -13.61
CA GLU A 312 26.94 -31.87 -13.02
C GLU A 312 27.17 -33.04 -13.98
N LYS A 313 26.11 -33.50 -14.64
CA LYS A 313 26.21 -34.54 -15.67
C LYS A 313 27.08 -34.12 -16.86
N VAL A 314 26.96 -32.87 -17.31
CA VAL A 314 27.81 -32.34 -18.40
C VAL A 314 29.27 -32.26 -17.98
N VAL A 315 29.56 -31.84 -16.75
CA VAL A 315 30.92 -31.81 -16.20
C VAL A 315 31.52 -33.21 -16.13
N ASP A 316 30.76 -34.20 -15.63
CA ASP A 316 31.17 -35.61 -15.58
C ASP A 316 31.45 -36.18 -16.98
N ASP A 317 30.62 -35.83 -17.96
CA ASP A 317 30.80 -36.27 -19.35
C ASP A 317 32.06 -35.62 -19.98
N ILE A 318 32.36 -34.36 -19.64
CA ILE A 318 33.63 -33.72 -20.00
C ILE A 318 34.78 -34.51 -19.38
N ASP A 319 34.75 -34.79 -18.07
CA ASP A 319 35.80 -35.51 -17.36
C ASP A 319 36.07 -36.92 -17.93
N LYS A 320 35.01 -37.67 -18.25
CA LYS A 320 35.14 -38.98 -18.92
C LYS A 320 35.78 -38.87 -20.30
N ALA A 321 35.41 -37.85 -21.07
CA ALA A 321 36.04 -37.59 -22.37
C ALA A 321 37.53 -37.26 -22.21
N GLN A 322 37.91 -36.54 -21.13
CA GLN A 322 39.32 -36.28 -20.80
C GLN A 322 40.09 -37.53 -20.48
N LEU A 323 39.54 -38.36 -19.60
CA LEU A 323 40.17 -39.59 -19.18
C LEU A 323 40.37 -40.56 -20.34
N SER A 324 39.35 -40.72 -21.20
CA SER A 324 39.44 -41.59 -22.38
C SER A 324 40.51 -41.11 -23.37
N TYR A 325 40.66 -39.80 -23.58
CA TYR A 325 41.68 -39.24 -24.46
C TYR A 325 43.09 -39.44 -23.90
N THR A 326 43.30 -39.16 -22.62
CA THR A 326 44.60 -39.38 -21.96
C THR A 326 45.01 -40.86 -22.02
N MET A 327 44.09 -41.80 -21.75
CA MET A 327 44.39 -43.24 -21.84
C MET A 327 44.78 -43.68 -23.25
N SER A 328 44.14 -43.13 -24.28
CA SER A 328 44.46 -43.45 -25.68
C SER A 328 45.77 -42.83 -26.15
N GLN A 329 46.19 -41.69 -25.61
CA GLN A 329 47.54 -41.13 -25.82
C GLN A 329 48.62 -42.02 -25.18
N VAL A 330 48.38 -42.52 -23.96
CA VAL A 330 49.32 -43.39 -23.23
C VAL A 330 49.53 -44.72 -23.96
N GLN A 331 48.47 -45.34 -24.48
CA GLN A 331 48.58 -46.58 -25.26
C GLN A 331 49.38 -46.40 -26.57
N VAL A 332 49.24 -45.24 -27.24
CA VAL A 332 49.99 -44.95 -28.47
C VAL A 332 51.48 -44.62 -28.20
N SER A 333 51.81 -44.14 -27.00
CA SER A 333 53.22 -43.97 -26.59
C SER A 333 53.88 -45.29 -26.21
N ASP A 334 53.17 -46.20 -25.54
CA ASP A 334 53.70 -47.52 -25.16
C ASP A 334 53.97 -48.38 -26.41
N ASP A 335 53.06 -48.38 -27.40
CA ASP A 335 53.26 -49.08 -28.68
C ASP A 335 54.46 -48.54 -29.49
N LYS A 336 54.81 -47.26 -29.31
CA LYS A 336 55.97 -46.62 -29.97
C LYS A 336 57.28 -46.82 -29.22
N GLU A 337 57.25 -47.04 -27.91
CA GLU A 337 58.43 -47.42 -27.14
C GLU A 337 58.77 -48.90 -27.38
N GLU A 338 57.77 -49.80 -27.49
CA GLU A 338 58.01 -51.21 -27.89
C GLU A 338 58.58 -51.34 -29.32
N GLU A 339 58.06 -50.60 -30.31
CA GLU A 339 58.64 -50.61 -31.67
C GLU A 339 60.09 -50.06 -31.71
N ASN A 340 60.46 -49.17 -30.78
CA ASN A 340 61.80 -48.56 -30.74
C ASN A 340 62.80 -49.41 -29.93
N GLU A 341 62.34 -50.15 -28.91
CA GLU A 341 63.15 -51.16 -28.21
C GLU A 341 63.36 -52.42 -29.06
N GLU A 342 62.35 -52.88 -29.82
CA GLU A 342 62.53 -53.97 -30.79
C GLU A 342 63.45 -53.56 -31.94
N ALA A 343 63.36 -52.31 -32.44
CA ALA A 343 64.29 -51.80 -33.46
C ALA A 343 65.73 -51.65 -32.95
N GLN A 344 65.94 -51.37 -31.66
CA GLN A 344 67.28 -51.30 -31.05
C GLN A 344 67.88 -52.68 -30.72
N GLN A 345 67.06 -53.70 -30.43
CA GLN A 345 67.52 -55.09 -30.25
C GLN A 345 67.86 -55.79 -31.57
N VAL A 346 67.18 -55.46 -32.67
CA VAL A 346 67.54 -56.01 -34.01
C VAL A 346 68.86 -55.42 -34.52
N ASN A 347 69.21 -54.19 -34.14
CA ASN A 347 70.42 -53.51 -34.62
C ASN A 347 71.70 -53.88 -33.84
N THR A 348 71.57 -54.48 -32.65
CA THR A 348 72.73 -54.99 -31.89
C THR A 348 73.13 -56.42 -32.28
N ASN A 349 72.20 -57.24 -32.80
CA ASN A 349 72.52 -58.59 -33.28
C ASN A 349 73.18 -58.63 -34.68
N LEU A 350 73.11 -57.57 -35.48
CA LEU A 350 73.78 -57.51 -36.79
C LEU A 350 75.24 -57.05 -36.71
N GLN A 351 75.67 -56.45 -35.60
CA GLN A 351 77.03 -55.91 -35.45
C GLN A 351 78.05 -56.93 -34.93
N GLU A 352 77.61 -58.08 -34.37
CA GLU A 352 78.51 -59.15 -33.89
C GLU A 352 78.83 -60.25 -34.93
N GLN A 353 78.39 -60.11 -36.20
CA GLN A 353 78.73 -61.06 -37.28
C GLN A 353 79.69 -60.53 -38.35
N ILE A 354 80.36 -59.39 -38.12
CA ILE A 354 81.34 -58.84 -39.10
C ILE A 354 82.80 -58.91 -38.62
N ASP A 355 83.08 -59.18 -37.34
CA ASP A 355 84.47 -59.19 -36.82
C ASP A 355 84.93 -60.56 -36.26
N ALA A 356 84.71 -61.65 -37.01
CA ALA A 356 85.29 -62.98 -36.72
C ALA A 356 86.28 -63.44 -37.81
#